data_AF-A0A7W6JH05-F1
#
_entry.id   AF-A0A7W6JH05-F1
#
_cell.length_a   1.000
_cell.length_b   1.000
_cell.length_c   1.000
_cell.angle_alpha   90.00
_cell.angle_beta   90.00
_cell.angle_gamma   90.00
#
_symmetry.space_group_name_H-M   'P 1'
#
loop_
_entity.id
_entity.type
_entity.pdbx_description
1 polymer ?
#
loop_
_entity_poly.entity_id
_entity_poly.type
_entity_poly.pdbx_seq_one_letter_code
_entity_poly.pdbx_strand_id
1 'polypeptide(L)'
;MISLGHLKRRLGQYAALWMGSFLLAGAAILVGMIFTDLIAVADLVLPVMLLAVTLGMGAGLVVSLLSNETLGTKLALLGLSVLLILPLLWAPVSAAVGIAFFADRSIEYSEAYATFQIGVAQVLFPLSQAFGQGDLFGWAWTAFQWVSSVVGFASALANIWPMIRRLLGPEPATEA
;
A
#
# COMPACT_ATOMS: atom_id res chain seq x y z
N MET A 1 -28.16 9.12 2.38
CA MET A 1 -27.82 7.79 2.92
C MET A 1 -26.51 7.34 2.30
N ILE A 2 -25.60 6.76 3.10
CA ILE A 2 -24.28 6.30 2.63
C ILE A 2 -24.43 4.91 2.01
N SER A 3 -23.86 4.71 0.82
CA SER A 3 -23.86 3.42 0.12
C SER A 3 -22.72 2.52 0.63
N LEU A 4 -23.05 1.66 1.59
CA LEU A 4 -22.08 0.72 2.18
C LEU A 4 -21.54 -0.28 1.15
N GLY A 5 -22.36 -0.68 0.17
CA GLY A 5 -21.94 -1.58 -0.91
C GLY A 5 -20.84 -0.97 -1.78
N HIS A 6 -20.96 0.32 -2.11
CA HIS A 6 -19.95 1.03 -2.88
C HIS A 6 -18.63 1.15 -2.10
N LEU A 7 -18.71 1.53 -0.82
CA LEU A 7 -17.53 1.61 0.06
C LEU A 7 -16.81 0.27 0.18
N LYS A 8 -17.55 -0.83 0.42
CA LYS A 8 -16.97 -2.18 0.51
C LYS A 8 -16.25 -2.58 -0.78
N ARG A 9 -16.85 -2.30 -1.95
CA ARG A 9 -16.21 -2.59 -3.24
C ARG A 9 -14.91 -1.81 -3.42
N ARG A 10 -14.89 -0.52 -3.05
CA ARG A 10 -13.68 0.32 -3.17
C ARG A 10 -12.58 -0.12 -2.20
N LEU A 11 -12.93 -0.50 -0.97
CA LEU A 11 -11.99 -1.12 -0.04
C LEU A 11 -11.32 -2.38 -0.62
N GLY A 12 -12.10 -3.25 -1.27
CA GLY A 12 -11.55 -4.42 -1.97
C GLY A 12 -10.59 -4.06 -3.10
N GLN A 13 -10.90 -3.01 -3.86
CA GLN A 13 -10.01 -2.51 -4.93
C GLN A 13 -8.72 -1.90 -4.38
N TYR A 14 -8.78 -1.18 -3.26
CA TYR A 14 -7.60 -0.65 -2.59
C TYR A 14 -6.74 -1.78 -2.01
N ALA A 15 -7.35 -2.81 -1.42
CA ALA A 15 -6.61 -4.00 -0.97
C ALA A 15 -5.93 -4.73 -2.15
N ALA A 16 -6.61 -4.84 -3.29
CA ALA A 16 -6.04 -5.42 -4.51
C ALA A 16 -4.89 -4.56 -5.08
N LEU A 17 -5.03 -3.24 -5.07
CA LEU A 17 -3.97 -2.31 -5.48
C LEU A 17 -2.74 -2.41 -4.57
N TRP A 18 -2.97 -2.50 -3.25
CA TRP A 18 -1.93 -2.72 -2.26
C TRP A 18 -1.16 -4.01 -2.55
N MET A 19 -1.85 -5.15 -2.64
CA MET A 19 -1.19 -6.43 -2.90
C MET A 19 -0.53 -6.50 -4.27
N GLY A 20 -1.22 -6.00 -5.30
CA GLY A 20 -0.70 -5.97 -6.66
C GLY A 20 0.60 -5.17 -6.73
N SER A 21 0.63 -3.98 -6.13
CA SER A 21 1.86 -3.17 -6.11
C SER A 21 2.97 -3.79 -5.25
N PHE A 22 2.66 -4.39 -4.10
CA PHE A 22 3.63 -5.15 -3.30
C PHE A 22 4.28 -6.28 -4.11
N LEU A 23 3.47 -7.15 -4.71
CA LEU A 23 3.96 -8.31 -5.47
C LEU A 23 4.70 -7.90 -6.74
N LEU A 24 4.18 -6.92 -7.49
CA LEU A 24 4.81 -6.45 -8.72
C LEU A 24 6.15 -5.76 -8.44
N ALA A 25 6.22 -4.91 -7.41
CA ALA A 25 7.47 -4.28 -7.01
C ALA A 25 8.47 -5.34 -6.54
N GLY A 26 8.04 -6.28 -5.69
CA GLY A 26 8.90 -7.35 -5.20
C GLY A 26 9.44 -8.23 -6.35
N ALA A 27 8.57 -8.64 -7.26
CA ALA A 27 8.98 -9.44 -8.43
C ALA A 27 9.93 -8.66 -9.35
N ALA A 28 9.64 -7.40 -9.64
CA ALA A 28 10.50 -6.55 -10.46
C ALA A 28 11.88 -6.36 -9.82
N ILE A 29 11.94 -6.15 -8.50
CA ILE A 29 13.21 -6.02 -7.77
C ILE A 29 13.99 -7.33 -7.81
N LEU A 30 13.37 -8.46 -7.47
CA LEU A 30 14.03 -9.76 -7.48
C LEU A 30 14.58 -10.14 -8.87
N VAL A 31 13.82 -9.88 -9.93
CA VAL A 31 14.27 -10.11 -11.31
C VAL A 31 15.37 -9.13 -11.69
N GLY A 32 15.24 -7.85 -11.34
CA GLY A 32 16.25 -6.83 -11.63
C GLY A 32 17.59 -7.11 -10.95
N MET A 33 17.56 -7.70 -9.76
CA MET A 33 18.75 -8.08 -9.00
C MET A 33 19.62 -9.15 -9.68
N ILE A 34 19.09 -9.84 -10.69
CA ILE A 34 19.88 -10.75 -11.54
C ILE A 34 20.87 -9.95 -12.40
N PHE A 35 20.56 -8.69 -12.71
CA PHE A 35 21.30 -7.86 -13.65
C PHE A 35 22.13 -6.75 -12.98
N THR A 36 21.70 -6.24 -11.82
CA THR A 36 22.41 -5.16 -11.10
C THR A 36 22.16 -5.22 -9.59
N ASP A 37 22.81 -4.35 -8.83
CA ASP A 37 22.67 -4.29 -7.38
C ASP A 37 21.26 -3.85 -6.93
N LEU A 38 20.89 -4.28 -5.72
CA LEU A 38 19.57 -4.02 -5.13
C LEU A 38 19.21 -2.53 -5.09
N ILE A 39 20.17 -1.66 -4.79
CA ILE A 39 19.91 -0.23 -4.60
C ILE A 39 19.59 0.42 -5.94
N ALA A 40 20.37 0.13 -6.98
CA ALA A 40 20.10 0.60 -8.33
C ALA A 40 18.75 0.09 -8.86
N VAL A 41 18.40 -1.18 -8.60
CA VAL A 41 17.07 -1.70 -8.99
C VAL A 41 15.96 -1.01 -8.22
N ALA A 42 16.11 -0.81 -6.91
CA ALA A 42 15.12 -0.11 -6.09
C ALA A 42 14.89 1.32 -6.58
N ASP A 43 15.97 2.04 -6.92
CA ASP A 43 15.89 3.41 -7.44
C ASP A 43 15.21 3.49 -8.83
N LEU A 44 15.25 2.40 -9.60
CA LEU A 44 14.52 2.31 -10.86
C LEU A 44 13.04 1.92 -10.66
N VAL A 45 12.78 0.92 -9.81
CA VAL A 45 11.44 0.32 -9.67
C VAL A 45 10.52 1.17 -8.80
N LEU A 46 11.01 1.70 -7.68
CA LEU A 46 10.17 2.40 -6.70
C LEU A 46 9.47 3.63 -7.28
N PRO A 47 10.14 4.54 -8.03
CA PRO A 47 9.45 5.70 -8.61
C PRO A 47 8.31 5.31 -9.56
N VAL A 48 8.53 4.29 -10.39
CA VAL A 48 7.52 3.78 -11.33
C VAL A 48 6.35 3.18 -10.58
N MET A 49 6.61 2.36 -9.56
CA MET A 49 5.56 1.70 -8.78
C MET A 49 4.77 2.68 -7.92
N LEU A 50 5.43 3.66 -7.30
CA LEU A 50 4.78 4.73 -6.56
C LEU A 50 3.86 5.55 -7.47
N LEU A 51 4.33 5.95 -8.64
CA LEU A 51 3.52 6.64 -9.64
C LEU A 51 2.32 5.79 -10.08
N ALA A 52 2.52 4.50 -10.35
CA ALA A 52 1.44 3.59 -10.75
C ALA A 52 0.37 3.46 -9.66
N VAL A 53 0.77 3.36 -8.38
CA VAL A 53 -0.18 3.33 -7.24
C VAL A 53 -0.94 4.64 -7.12
N THR A 54 -0.24 5.79 -7.20
CA THR A 54 -0.89 7.11 -7.17
C THR A 54 -1.92 7.26 -8.28
N LEU A 55 -1.57 6.87 -9.51
CA LEU A 55 -2.47 6.93 -10.66
C LEU A 55 -3.65 5.96 -10.52
N GLY A 56 -3.41 4.72 -10.10
CA GLY A 56 -4.46 3.71 -9.90
C GLY A 56 -5.48 4.13 -8.86
N MET A 57 -5.01 4.65 -7.73
CA MET A 57 -5.86 5.20 -6.68
C MET A 57 -6.60 6.46 -7.15
N GLY A 58 -5.90 7.40 -7.80
CA GLY A 58 -6.47 8.63 -8.33
C GLY A 58 -7.58 8.38 -9.35
N ALA A 59 -7.36 7.47 -10.29
CA ALA A 59 -8.38 7.04 -11.25
C ALA A 59 -9.59 6.42 -10.55
N GLY A 60 -9.38 5.56 -9.54
CA GLY A 60 -10.44 4.98 -8.73
C GLY A 60 -11.29 6.04 -8.01
N LEU A 61 -10.65 7.08 -7.47
CA LEU A 61 -11.32 8.20 -6.84
C LEU A 61 -12.12 9.03 -7.86
N VAL A 62 -11.52 9.41 -8.98
CA VAL A 62 -12.20 10.19 -10.05
C VAL A 62 -13.44 9.45 -10.55
N VAL A 63 -13.33 8.16 -10.85
CA VAL A 63 -14.48 7.33 -11.28
C VAL A 63 -15.56 7.30 -10.19
N SER A 64 -15.18 7.30 -8.90
CA SER A 64 -16.13 7.36 -7.80
C SER A 64 -16.83 8.72 -7.70
N LEU A 65 -16.10 9.82 -7.91
CA LEU A 65 -16.66 11.17 -7.89
C LEU A 65 -17.62 11.43 -9.04
N LEU A 66 -17.38 10.82 -10.22
CA LEU A 66 -18.25 10.89 -11.38
C LEU A 66 -19.48 9.97 -11.29
N SER A 67 -19.53 9.04 -10.34
CA SER A 67 -20.66 8.14 -10.18
C SER A 67 -21.91 8.84 -9.63
N ASN A 68 -23.09 8.23 -9.86
CA ASN A 68 -24.39 8.69 -9.37
C ASN A 68 -24.63 8.41 -7.87
N GLU A 69 -23.57 8.21 -7.10
CA GLU A 69 -23.65 8.01 -5.66
C GLU A 69 -23.98 9.31 -4.91
N THR A 70 -24.53 9.16 -3.70
CA THR A 70 -24.86 10.32 -2.85
C THR A 70 -23.61 11.10 -2.45
N LEU A 71 -23.78 12.40 -2.16
CA LEU A 71 -22.69 13.25 -1.67
C LEU A 71 -22.01 12.66 -0.42
N GLY A 72 -22.79 12.07 0.49
CA GLY A 72 -22.26 11.40 1.68
C GLY A 72 -21.33 10.23 1.34
N THR A 73 -21.67 9.40 0.35
CA THR A 73 -20.76 8.34 -0.13
C THR A 73 -19.48 8.91 -0.72
N LYS A 74 -19.57 9.98 -1.51
CA LYS A 74 -18.40 10.63 -2.13
C LYS A 74 -17.46 11.22 -1.09
N LEU A 75 -17.99 11.91 -0.08
CA LEU A 75 -17.20 12.45 1.03
C LEU A 75 -16.55 11.34 1.86
N ALA A 76 -17.28 10.26 2.14
CA ALA A 76 -16.74 9.09 2.84
C ALA A 76 -15.61 8.44 2.04
N LEU A 77 -15.75 8.31 0.72
CA LEU A 77 -14.70 7.78 -0.16
C LEU A 77 -13.49 8.69 -0.24
N LEU A 78 -13.70 10.01 -0.27
CA LEU A 78 -12.60 10.97 -0.26
C LEU A 78 -11.82 10.90 1.06
N GLY A 79 -12.52 10.86 2.19
CA GLY A 79 -11.89 10.66 3.51
C GLY A 79 -11.15 9.33 3.60
N LEU A 80 -11.75 8.25 3.10
CA LEU A 80 -11.10 6.94 3.03
C LEU A 80 -9.85 6.96 2.14
N SER A 81 -9.90 7.69 1.03
CA SER A 81 -8.77 7.84 0.12
C SER A 81 -7.62 8.59 0.78
N VAL A 82 -7.91 9.70 1.47
CA VAL A 82 -6.91 10.44 2.27
C VAL A 82 -6.30 9.53 3.35
N LEU A 83 -7.12 8.71 4.01
CA LEU A 83 -6.63 7.78 5.04
C LEU A 83 -5.73 6.67 4.46
N LEU A 84 -6.07 6.16 3.27
CA LEU A 84 -5.41 5.00 2.69
C LEU A 84 -4.26 5.32 1.72
N ILE A 85 -4.09 6.59 1.33
CA ILE A 85 -3.03 6.96 0.37
C ILE A 85 -1.66 6.53 0.86
N LEU A 86 -1.35 6.82 2.12
CA LEU A 86 -0.04 6.55 2.68
C LEU A 86 0.18 5.02 2.83
N PRO A 87 -0.76 4.23 3.41
CA PRO A 87 -0.65 2.78 3.41
C PRO A 87 -0.50 2.16 2.01
N LEU A 88 -1.20 2.71 1.00
CA LEU A 88 -1.11 2.22 -0.39
C LEU A 88 0.26 2.48 -1.00
N LEU A 89 0.81 3.69 -0.83
CA LEU A 89 2.15 4.03 -1.32
C LEU A 89 3.25 3.23 -0.61
N TRP A 90 3.00 2.80 0.63
CA TRP A 90 3.93 1.93 1.37
C TRP A 90 4.03 0.52 0.79
N ALA A 91 3.02 0.02 0.06
CA ALA A 91 3.04 -1.34 -0.47
C ALA A 91 4.30 -1.68 -1.30
N PRO A 92 4.63 -0.94 -2.39
CA PRO A 92 5.85 -1.20 -3.16
C PRO A 92 7.14 -0.96 -2.34
N VAL A 93 7.13 0.01 -1.42
CA VAL A 93 8.29 0.33 -0.57
C VAL A 93 8.56 -0.80 0.42
N SER A 94 7.53 -1.35 1.04
CA SER A 94 7.63 -2.48 1.99
C SER A 94 8.18 -3.75 1.33
N ALA A 95 7.89 -3.96 0.04
CA ALA A 95 8.50 -5.05 -0.73
C ALA A 95 10.02 -4.83 -0.87
N ALA A 96 10.45 -3.63 -1.23
CA ALA A 96 11.86 -3.27 -1.33
C ALA A 96 12.58 -3.38 0.02
N VAL A 97 11.98 -2.87 1.10
CA VAL A 97 12.52 -2.97 2.48
C VAL A 97 12.66 -4.43 2.89
N GLY A 98 11.63 -5.26 2.62
CA GLY A 98 11.67 -6.68 2.94
C GLY A 98 12.80 -7.41 2.20
N ILE A 99 12.95 -7.15 0.90
CA ILE A 99 14.02 -7.75 0.10
C ILE A 99 15.40 -7.26 0.57
N ALA A 100 15.55 -5.97 0.87
CA ALA A 100 16.79 -5.39 1.37
C ALA A 100 17.22 -6.03 2.70
N PHE A 101 16.26 -6.23 3.61
CA PHE A 101 16.49 -6.96 4.86
C PHE A 101 17.02 -8.38 4.62
N PHE A 102 16.39 -9.16 3.73
CA PHE A 102 16.87 -10.52 3.41
C PHE A 102 18.18 -10.54 2.62
N ALA A 103 18.50 -9.48 1.91
CA ALA A 103 19.75 -9.32 1.17
C ALA A 103 20.90 -8.76 2.04
N ASP A 104 20.67 -8.52 3.34
CA ASP A 104 21.60 -7.86 4.26
C ASP A 104 22.14 -6.52 3.71
N ARG A 105 21.24 -5.76 3.09
CA ARG A 105 21.51 -4.42 2.53
C ARG A 105 20.64 -3.40 3.22
N SER A 106 21.21 -2.24 3.55
CA SER A 106 20.42 -1.11 4.02
C SER A 106 19.73 -0.44 2.84
N ILE A 107 18.39 -0.41 2.88
CA ILE A 107 17.56 0.32 1.90
C ILE A 107 17.73 1.84 2.04
N GLU A 108 18.31 2.33 3.14
CA GLU A 108 18.54 3.76 3.39
C GLU A 108 19.53 4.38 2.38
N TYR A 109 20.31 3.56 1.68
CA TYR A 109 21.18 4.01 0.59
C TYR A 109 20.43 4.27 -0.73
N SER A 110 19.16 3.87 -0.85
CA SER A 110 18.32 4.15 -2.03
C SER A 110 17.83 5.60 -2.00
N GLU A 111 18.09 6.33 -3.07
CA GLU A 111 17.60 7.70 -3.26
C GLU A 111 16.07 7.73 -3.34
N ALA A 112 15.46 6.74 -4.00
CA ALA A 112 14.00 6.64 -4.11
C ALA A 112 13.34 6.38 -2.74
N TYR A 113 13.93 5.50 -1.91
CA TYR A 113 13.45 5.27 -0.54
C TYR A 113 13.59 6.54 0.32
N ALA A 114 14.76 7.20 0.28
CA ALA A 114 15.01 8.42 1.03
C ALA A 114 14.03 9.53 0.62
N THR A 115 13.78 9.69 -0.68
CA THR A 115 12.81 10.67 -1.21
C THR A 115 11.40 10.37 -0.73
N PHE A 116 10.98 9.10 -0.74
CA PHE A 116 9.70 8.69 -0.18
C PHE A 116 9.60 9.07 1.29
N GLN A 117 10.60 8.70 2.11
CA GLN A 117 10.63 9.00 3.54
C GLN A 117 10.57 10.51 3.81
N ILE A 118 11.32 11.32 3.05
CA ILE A 118 11.27 12.78 3.12
C ILE A 118 9.87 13.30 2.78
N GLY A 119 9.26 12.81 1.71
CA GLY A 119 7.90 13.18 1.33
C GLY A 119 6.88 12.88 2.43
N VAL A 120 6.98 11.73 3.08
CA VAL A 120 6.12 11.40 4.23
C VAL A 120 6.41 12.32 5.42
N ALA A 121 7.68 12.58 5.71
CA ALA A 121 8.07 13.49 6.80
C ALA A 121 7.51 14.90 6.60
N GLN A 122 7.53 15.43 5.37
CA GLN A 122 6.96 16.73 5.05
C GLN A 122 5.44 16.81 5.33
N VAL A 123 4.73 15.69 5.24
CA VAL A 123 3.29 15.62 5.55
C VAL A 123 3.04 15.43 7.04
N LEU A 124 3.78 14.53 7.69
CA LEU A 124 3.55 14.16 9.09
C LEU A 124 4.13 15.19 10.08
N PHE A 125 5.23 15.86 9.74
CA PHE A 125 5.92 16.76 10.67
C PHE A 125 5.08 18.00 11.05
N PRO A 126 4.39 18.69 10.13
CA PRO A 126 3.48 19.78 10.51
C PRO A 126 2.33 19.30 11.41
N LEU A 127 1.83 18.08 11.16
CA LEU A 127 0.81 17.47 12.01
C LEU A 127 1.36 17.20 13.41
N SER A 128 2.55 16.61 13.55
CA SER A 128 3.16 16.36 14.86
C SER A 128 3.44 17.64 15.64
N GLN A 129 3.83 18.73 14.95
CA GLN A 129 4.02 20.03 15.59
C GLN A 129 2.69 20.61 16.12
N ALA A 130 1.58 20.42 15.40
CA ALA A 130 0.26 20.82 15.88
C ALA A 130 -0.19 20.06 17.14
N PHE A 131 0.32 18.84 17.37
CA PHE A 131 0.03 18.02 18.55
C PHE A 131 1.09 18.10 19.67
N GLY A 132 2.20 18.83 19.47
CA GLY A 132 3.08 19.30 20.55
C GLY A 132 4.05 18.31 21.18
N GLN A 133 4.47 17.22 20.50
CA GLN A 133 5.47 16.28 21.05
C GLN A 133 6.60 15.96 20.04
N GLY A 134 7.85 16.14 20.51
CA GLY A 134 9.06 16.11 19.68
C GLY A 134 9.54 14.73 19.19
N ASP A 135 8.97 13.63 19.69
CA ASP A 135 9.33 12.26 19.28
C ASP A 135 8.15 11.49 18.62
N LEU A 136 7.05 12.21 18.32
CA LEU A 136 5.88 11.62 17.66
C LEU A 136 6.19 11.08 16.26
N PHE A 137 7.15 11.67 15.55
CA PHE A 137 7.44 11.26 14.17
C PHE A 137 8.01 9.85 14.09
N GLY A 138 9.03 9.51 14.89
CA GLY A 138 9.63 8.16 14.88
C GLY A 138 8.64 7.08 15.30
N TRP A 139 7.83 7.38 16.32
CA TRP A 139 6.75 6.50 16.75
C TRP A 139 5.65 6.37 15.69
N ALA A 140 5.18 7.49 15.11
CA ALA A 140 4.15 7.48 14.08
C ALA A 140 4.62 6.79 12.81
N TRP A 141 5.88 6.94 12.44
CA TRP A 141 6.50 6.25 11.32
C TRP A 141 6.55 4.74 11.56
N THR A 142 7.03 4.31 12.74
CA THR A 142 7.07 2.89 13.10
C THR A 142 5.67 2.28 13.15
N ALA A 143 4.73 2.97 13.81
CA ALA A 143 3.33 2.54 13.91
C ALA A 143 2.67 2.49 12.53
N PHE A 144 2.94 3.48 11.67
CA PHE A 144 2.47 3.52 10.30
C PHE A 144 2.98 2.33 9.50
N GLN A 145 4.28 2.04 9.55
CA GLN A 145 4.88 0.90 8.85
C GLN A 145 4.27 -0.42 9.34
N TRP A 146 4.12 -0.59 10.66
CA TRP A 146 3.53 -1.80 11.24
C TRP A 146 2.07 -1.98 10.87
N VAL A 147 1.24 -0.95 11.10
CA VAL A 147 -0.20 -0.99 10.82
C VAL A 147 -0.43 -1.18 9.32
N SER A 148 0.28 -0.45 8.47
CA SER A 148 0.10 -0.56 7.01
C SER A 148 0.55 -1.92 6.48
N SER A 149 1.62 -2.49 7.02
CA SER A 149 2.11 -3.80 6.59
C SER A 149 1.18 -4.90 7.07
N VAL A 150 0.76 -4.90 8.35
CA VAL A 150 -0.09 -5.94 8.91
C VAL A 150 -1.53 -5.83 8.43
N VAL A 151 -2.13 -4.65 8.46
CA VAL A 151 -3.51 -4.45 8.00
C VAL A 151 -3.58 -4.58 6.48
N GLY A 152 -2.58 -4.09 5.75
CA GLY A 152 -2.45 -4.27 4.31
C GLY A 152 -2.35 -5.74 3.93
N PHE A 153 -1.44 -6.49 4.57
CA PHE A 153 -1.27 -7.92 4.35
C PHE A 153 -2.51 -8.72 4.75
N ALA A 154 -3.08 -8.49 5.94
CA ALA A 154 -4.26 -9.21 6.42
C ALA A 154 -5.50 -8.94 5.55
N SER A 155 -5.71 -7.67 5.14
CA SER A 155 -6.82 -7.30 4.26
C SER A 155 -6.66 -7.89 2.86
N ALA A 156 -5.43 -7.94 2.35
CA ALA A 156 -5.15 -8.56 1.07
C ALA A 156 -5.30 -10.08 1.13
N LEU A 157 -4.79 -10.73 2.18
CA LEU A 157 -4.94 -12.16 2.42
C LEU A 157 -6.42 -12.52 2.55
N ALA A 158 -7.20 -11.78 3.32
CA ALA A 158 -8.64 -12.00 3.46
C ALA A 158 -9.40 -11.85 2.13
N ASN A 159 -9.00 -10.93 1.26
CA ASN A 159 -9.62 -10.74 -0.06
C ASN A 159 -9.17 -11.77 -1.10
N ILE A 160 -7.94 -12.30 -1.00
CA ILE A 160 -7.38 -13.28 -1.93
C ILE A 160 -7.66 -14.72 -1.49
N TRP A 161 -7.91 -14.96 -0.20
CA TRP A 161 -8.24 -16.27 0.36
C TRP A 161 -9.36 -17.02 -0.38
N PRO A 162 -10.48 -16.39 -0.78
CA PRO A 162 -11.50 -17.08 -1.57
C PRO A 162 -10.99 -17.53 -2.93
N MET A 163 -10.07 -16.79 -3.55
CA MET A 163 -9.48 -17.14 -4.84
C MET A 163 -8.45 -18.27 -4.69
N ILE A 164 -7.63 -18.22 -3.63
CA ILE A 164 -6.72 -19.32 -3.27
C ILE A 164 -7.51 -20.60 -2.98
N ARG A 165 -8.57 -20.53 -2.16
CA ARG A 165 -9.43 -21.67 -1.84
C ARG A 165 -10.09 -22.27 -3.09
N ARG A 166 -10.43 -21.44 -4.09
CA ARG A 166 -10.93 -21.91 -5.39
C ARG A 166 -9.86 -22.64 -6.21
N LEU A 167 -8.60 -22.20 -6.14
CA LEU A 167 -7.48 -22.84 -6.83
C LEU A 167 -7.03 -24.14 -6.16
N LEU A 168 -7.18 -24.25 -4.83
CA LEU A 168 -6.83 -25.44 -4.06
C LEU A 168 -7.86 -26.58 -4.16
N GLY A 169 -8.95 -26.38 -4.92
CA GLY A 169 -10.01 -27.38 -5.12
C GLY A 169 -11.05 -27.41 -3.99
N PRO A 170 -12.24 -27.99 -4.22
CA PRO A 170 -13.27 -28.13 -3.19
C PRO A 170 -12.75 -28.95 -2.03
N GLU A 171 -13.05 -28.54 -0.79
CA GLU A 171 -12.81 -29.36 0.40
C GLU A 171 -13.45 -30.74 0.19
N PRO A 172 -12.73 -31.85 0.46
CA PRO A 172 -13.34 -33.17 0.42
C PRO A 172 -14.54 -33.17 1.37
N ALA A 173 -15.70 -33.56 0.87
CA ALA A 173 -16.91 -33.65 1.66
C ALA A 173 -16.60 -34.57 2.87
N THR A 174 -16.75 -34.03 4.08
CA THR A 174 -16.74 -34.84 5.29
C THR A 174 -17.93 -35.77 5.18
N GLU A 175 -17.68 -37.02 4.77
CA GLU A 175 -18.68 -38.08 4.83
C GLU A 175 -19.09 -38.24 6.30
N ALA A 176 -20.36 -37.99 6.57
CA ALA A 176 -20.99 -38.13 7.88
C ALA A 176 -21.37 -39.60 8.14
#